data_AF-A0A3M1LGH8-F1
#
_entry.id   AF-A0A3M1LGH8-F1
#
_cell.length_a   1.000
_cell.length_b   1.000
_cell.length_c   1.000
_cell.angle_alpha   90.00
_cell.angle_beta   90.00
_cell.angle_gamma   90.00
#
_symmetry.space_group_name_H-M   'P 1'
#
loop_
_entity.id
_entity.type
_entity.pdbx_description
1 polymer ?
#
loop_
_entity_poly.entity_id
_entity_poly.type
_entity_poly.pdbx_seq_one_letter_code
_entity_poly.pdbx_strand_id
1 'polypeptide(L)'
;MLAEGFTPEEVEAAKSGWLQSQVVSRSQDNSLSSKLNSYLFLDRTLEWDAQLEEKIKALTPEQIHQAMKKYIDLDKMSFVKAGDFDKANKTIKP
;
A
#
# COMPACT_ATOMS: atom_id res chain seq x y z
N MET A 1 -10.28 -5.16 -10.73
CA MET A 1 -10.13 -4.82 -9.29
C MET A 1 -11.46 -4.55 -8.57
N LEU A 2 -12.10 -3.39 -8.73
CA LEU A 2 -13.36 -3.10 -7.98
C LEU A 2 -14.55 -3.94 -8.46
N ALA A 3 -14.69 -4.16 -9.77
CA ALA A 3 -15.73 -5.03 -10.33
C ALA A 3 -15.33 -6.52 -10.28
N GLU A 4 -14.18 -6.84 -10.88
CA GLU A 4 -13.76 -8.23 -11.20
C GLU A 4 -12.95 -8.95 -10.10
N GLY A 5 -12.50 -8.25 -9.05
CA GLY A 5 -11.63 -8.84 -8.02
C GLY A 5 -10.17 -8.97 -8.46
N PHE A 6 -9.47 -9.96 -7.89
CA PHE A 6 -8.06 -10.31 -8.13
C PHE A 6 -7.92 -11.82 -8.26
N THR A 7 -6.95 -12.31 -9.03
CA THR A 7 -6.66 -13.75 -9.08
C THR A 7 -5.86 -14.21 -7.85
N PRO A 8 -5.89 -15.50 -7.49
CA PRO A 8 -5.05 -16.04 -6.42
C PRO A 8 -3.56 -15.77 -6.66
N GLU A 9 -3.09 -15.91 -7.89
CA GLU A 9 -1.68 -15.75 -8.26
C GLU A 9 -1.21 -14.30 -8.09
N GLU A 10 -2.03 -13.33 -8.49
CA GLU A 10 -1.75 -11.90 -8.30
C GLU A 10 -1.63 -11.56 -6.82
N VAL A 11 -2.54 -12.07 -5.99
CA VAL A 11 -2.56 -11.82 -4.55
C VAL A 11 -1.35 -12.47 -3.87
N GLU A 12 -0.99 -13.70 -4.23
CA GLU A 12 0.20 -14.36 -3.68
C GLU A 12 1.50 -13.65 -4.08
N ALA A 13 1.62 -13.22 -5.34
CA ALA A 13 2.76 -12.42 -5.80
C ALA A 13 2.85 -11.08 -5.04
N ALA A 14 1.73 -10.40 -4.83
CA ALA A 14 1.67 -9.15 -4.08
C ALA A 14 2.05 -9.33 -2.60
N LYS A 15 1.54 -10.38 -1.94
CA LYS A 15 1.92 -10.73 -0.56
C LYS A 15 3.42 -10.98 -0.43
N SER A 16 3.97 -11.79 -1.34
CA SER A 16 5.40 -12.11 -1.36
C SER A 16 6.26 -10.85 -1.53
N GLY A 17 5.93 -10.01 -2.51
CA GLY A 17 6.64 -8.75 -2.75
C GLY A 17 6.56 -7.80 -1.55
N TRP A 18 5.38 -7.68 -0.93
CA TRP A 18 5.22 -6.87 0.28
C TRP A 18 6.05 -7.40 1.45
N LEU A 19 6.02 -8.71 1.74
CA LEU A 19 6.82 -9.32 2.81
C LEU A 19 8.33 -9.13 2.57
N GLN A 20 8.79 -9.29 1.33
CA GLN A 20 10.18 -9.02 0.97
C GLN A 20 10.54 -7.55 1.22
N SER A 21 9.66 -6.61 0.87
CA SER A 21 9.88 -5.18 1.14
C SER A 21 10.02 -4.89 2.65
N GLN A 22 9.28 -5.60 3.51
CA GLN A 22 9.38 -5.44 4.96
C GLN A 22 10.74 -5.93 5.49
N VAL A 23 11.25 -7.05 4.97
CA VAL A 23 12.58 -7.56 5.31
C VAL A 23 13.66 -6.57 4.89
N VAL A 24 13.60 -6.07 3.65
CA VAL A 24 14.56 -5.07 3.13
C VAL A 24 14.48 -3.76 3.92
N SER A 25 13.29 -3.31 4.29
CA SER A 25 13.13 -2.11 5.11
C SER A 25 13.77 -2.29 6.49
N ARG A 26 13.60 -3.45 7.13
CA ARG A 26 14.20 -3.76 8.43
C ARG A 26 15.71 -3.97 8.38
N SER A 27 16.28 -4.34 7.23
CA SER A 27 17.74 -4.49 7.08
C SER A 27 18.48 -3.17 6.93
N GLN A 28 17.77 -2.04 6.84
CA GLN A 28 18.35 -0.71 6.72
C GLN A 28 18.30 0.02 8.06
N ASP A 29 19.46 0.39 8.61
CA ASP A 29 19.59 0.98 9.96
C ASP A 29 18.71 2.23 10.16
N ASN A 30 18.67 3.13 9.18
CA ASN A 30 17.86 4.35 9.26
C ASN A 30 16.36 4.04 9.34
N SER A 31 15.90 3.09 8.53
CA SER A 31 14.50 2.65 8.50
C SER A 31 14.11 1.95 9.79
N LEU A 32 14.96 1.03 10.28
CA LEU A 32 14.74 0.30 11.52
C LEU A 32 14.71 1.25 12.73
N SER A 33 15.68 2.16 12.83
CA SER A 33 15.76 3.14 13.94
C SER A 33 14.54 4.06 13.97
N SER A 34 14.10 4.55 12.80
CA SER A 34 12.92 5.41 12.69
C SER A 34 11.63 4.68 13.08
N LYS A 35 11.50 3.40 12.70
CA LYS A 35 10.38 2.56 13.10
C LYS A 35 10.37 2.33 14.61
N LEU A 36 11.50 1.91 15.19
CA LEU A 36 11.60 1.67 16.64
C LEU A 36 11.29 2.94 17.44
N ASN A 37 11.77 4.11 17.01
CA ASN A 37 11.42 5.39 17.64
C ASN A 37 9.91 5.67 17.60
N SER A 38 9.26 5.42 16.45
CA SER A 38 7.80 5.56 16.34
C SER A 38 7.06 4.57 17.23
N TYR A 39 7.61 3.37 17.41
CA TYR A 39 7.02 2.32 18.23
C TYR A 39 7.11 2.60 19.72
N LEU A 40 8.16 3.27 20.19
CA LEU A 40 8.24 3.77 21.56
C LEU A 40 7.09 4.73 21.88
N PHE A 41 6.71 5.59 20.93
CA PHE A 41 5.56 6.48 21.10
C PHE A 41 4.21 5.74 21.06
N LEU A 42 4.09 4.73 20.20
CA LEU A 42 2.86 3.96 19.99
C LEU A 42 2.67 2.81 20.98
N ASP A 43 3.61 2.61 21.91
CA ASP A 43 3.69 1.44 22.80
C ASP A 43 3.62 0.11 22.04
N ARG A 44 4.45 -0.01 21.00
CA ARG A 44 4.55 -1.20 20.14
C ARG A 44 5.94 -1.80 20.18
N THR A 45 6.02 -3.07 19.79
CA THR A 45 7.27 -3.77 19.51
C THR A 45 7.20 -4.38 18.10
N LEU A 46 8.31 -4.96 17.63
CA LEU A 46 8.33 -5.68 16.35
C LEU A 46 7.41 -6.91 16.33
N GLU A 47 6.93 -7.37 17.49
CA GLU A 47 5.88 -8.38 17.58
C GLU A 47 4.59 -7.93 16.87
N TRP A 48 4.30 -6.63 16.90
CA TRP A 48 3.16 -6.07 16.18
C TRP A 48 3.30 -6.25 14.66
N ASP A 49 4.50 -6.07 14.12
CA ASP A 49 4.77 -6.35 12.70
C ASP A 49 4.58 -7.84 12.40
N ALA A 50 5.11 -8.74 13.25
CA ALA A 50 4.96 -10.19 13.06
C ALA A 50 3.49 -10.61 12.99
N GLN A 51 2.66 -10.10 13.90
CA GLN A 51 1.22 -10.35 13.90
C GLN A 51 0.51 -9.76 12.67
N LEU A 52 0.97 -8.61 12.18
CA LEU A 52 0.45 -8.02 10.94
C LEU A 52 0.82 -8.87 9.72
N GLU A 53 2.06 -9.35 9.65
CA GLU A 53 2.55 -10.20 8.57
C GLU A 53 1.77 -11.51 8.50
N GLU A 54 1.48 -12.15 9.64
CA GLU A 54 0.63 -13.34 9.68
C GLU A 54 -0.79 -13.08 9.18
N LYS A 55 -1.39 -11.94 9.58
CA LYS A 55 -2.70 -11.53 9.06
C LYS A 55 -2.68 -11.33 7.55
N ILE A 56 -1.62 -10.74 7.00
CA ILE A 56 -1.48 -10.49 5.56
C ILE A 56 -1.31 -11.81 4.79
N LYS A 57 -0.50 -12.74 5.31
CA LYS A 57 -0.35 -14.08 4.70
C LYS A 57 -1.70 -14.80 4.60
N ALA A 58 -2.53 -14.67 5.63
CA ALA A 58 -3.85 -15.31 5.70
C ALA A 58 -4.95 -14.65 4.85
N LEU A 59 -4.73 -13.47 4.26
CA LEU A 59 -5.75 -12.77 3.47
C LEU A 59 -6.15 -13.56 2.21
N THR A 60 -7.44 -13.64 1.93
CA THR A 60 -7.93 -14.22 0.67
C THR A 60 -8.22 -13.14 -0.38
N PRO A 61 -8.19 -13.46 -1.70
CA PRO A 61 -8.56 -12.51 -2.75
C PRO A 61 -9.96 -11.90 -2.54
N GLU A 62 -10.91 -12.72 -2.08
CA GLU A 62 -12.28 -12.28 -1.81
C GLU A 62 -12.33 -11.27 -0.65
N GLN A 63 -11.58 -11.49 0.44
CA GLN A 63 -11.52 -10.53 1.55
C GLN A 63 -10.94 -9.19 1.11
N ILE A 64 -9.91 -9.22 0.27
CA ILE A 64 -9.30 -8.01 -0.31
C ILE A 64 -10.32 -7.29 -1.21
N HIS A 65 -11.03 -8.03 -2.06
CA HIS A 65 -12.07 -7.46 -2.93
C HIS A 65 -13.21 -6.82 -2.16
N GLN A 66 -13.70 -7.47 -1.10
CA GLN A 66 -14.75 -6.94 -0.24
C GLN A 66 -14.29 -5.67 0.49
N ALA A 67 -13.05 -5.64 1.01
CA ALA A 67 -12.49 -4.45 1.63
C ALA A 67 -12.41 -3.28 0.64
N MET A 68 -11.94 -3.53 -0.59
CA MET A 68 -11.88 -2.54 -1.66
C MET A 68 -13.25 -1.94 -1.96
N LYS A 69 -14.28 -2.78 -2.14
CA LYS A 69 -15.66 -2.32 -2.37
C LYS A 69 -16.25 -1.52 -1.21
N LYS A 70 -15.86 -1.87 0.02
CA LYS A 70 -16.36 -1.21 1.23
C LYS A 70 -15.76 0.18 1.44
N TYR A 71 -14.46 0.35 1.15
CA TYR A 71 -13.73 1.57 1.51
C TYR A 71 -13.44 2.49 0.32
N ILE A 72 -13.47 1.99 -0.91
CA ILE A 72 -13.27 2.82 -2.10
C ILE A 72 -14.62 3.15 -2.70
N ASP A 73 -15.00 4.41 -2.51
CA ASP A 73 -16.18 5.03 -3.11
C ASP A 73 -15.71 6.02 -4.18
N LEU A 74 -15.98 5.71 -5.44
CA LEU A 74 -15.55 6.52 -6.58
C LEU A 74 -16.22 7.90 -6.58
N ASP A 75 -17.43 8.02 -6.05
CA ASP A 75 -18.18 9.28 -6.03
C ASP A 75 -17.62 10.24 -4.97
N LYS A 76 -16.89 9.72 -3.98
CA LYS A 76 -16.18 10.50 -2.96
C LYS A 76 -14.71 10.75 -3.31
N MET A 77 -14.26 10.28 -4.47
CA MET A 77 -12.86 10.40 -4.87
C MET A 77 -12.56 11.81 -5.39
N SER A 78 -11.65 12.52 -4.73
CA SER A 78 -11.17 13.83 -5.19
C SER A 78 -9.92 13.66 -6.04
N PHE A 79 -9.93 14.22 -7.26
CA PHE A 79 -8.78 14.25 -8.15
C PHE A 79 -8.21 15.66 -8.20
N VAL A 80 -7.00 15.83 -7.64
CA VAL A 80 -6.27 17.10 -7.68
C VAL A 80 -5.12 16.96 -8.66
N LYS A 81 -5.09 17.82 -9.69
CA LYS A 81 -3.97 17.95 -10.62
C LYS A 81 -3.33 19.31 -10.43
N ALA A 82 -2.03 19.34 -10.09
CA ALA A 82 -1.27 20.57 -9.89
C ALA A 82 -0.12 20.65 -10.91
N GLY A 83 -0.01 21.77 -11.61
CA GLY A 83 1.01 22.02 -12.63
C GLY A 83 0.82 23.36 -13.36
N ASP A 84 1.84 23.79 -14.09
CA ASP A 84 1.75 24.90 -15.06
C ASP A 84 1.13 24.37 -16.36
N PHE A 85 -0.20 24.47 -16.46
CA PHE A 85 -0.95 23.98 -17.62
C PHE A 85 -0.94 24.98 -18.80
N ASP A 86 -0.51 26.22 -18.59
CA ASP A 86 -0.41 27.25 -19.65
C ASP A 86 0.78 27.01 -20.57
N LYS A 87 1.88 26.43 -20.07
CA LYS A 87 2.99 25.97 -20.91
C LYS A 87 2.64 24.74 -21.74
N ALA A 88 1.80 23.85 -21.22
CA ALA A 88 1.39 22.61 -21.92
C ALA A 88 0.52 22.89 -23.16
N ASN A 89 -0.29 23.95 -23.13
CA ASN A 89 -1.12 24.35 -24.28
C ASN A 89 -0.35 25.10 -25.39
N LYS A 90 0.90 25.56 -25.14
CA LYS A 90 1.71 26.28 -26.13
C LYS A 90 2.67 25.40 -26.93
N THR A 91 2.83 24.12 -26.57
CA THR A 91 3.78 23.20 -27.22
C THR A 91 3.16 22.26 -28.25
N ILE A 92 1.85 22.36 -28.52
CA ILE A 92 1.26 21.74 -29.71
C ILE A 92 1.48 22.69 -30.89
N LYS A 93 2.72 22.74 -31.39
CA LYS A 93 3.00 23.28 -32.73
C LYS A 93 2.79 22.14 -33.75
N PRO A 94 2.25 22.46 -34.95
CA PRO A 94 1.99 21.48 -36.01
C PRO A 94 3.26 20.77 -36.50
#